data_AF-A0A7S2UMF3-F1
#
_entry.id   AF-A0A7S2UMF3-F1
#
_cell.length_a   1.000
_cell.length_b   1.000
_cell.length_c   1.000
_cell.angle_alpha   90.00
_cell.angle_beta   90.00
_cell.angle_gamma   90.00
#
_symmetry.space_group_name_H-M   'P 1'
#
loop_
_entity.id
_entity.type
_entity.pdbx_description
1 polymer ?
#
loop_
_entity_poly.entity_id
_entity_poly.type
_entity_poly.pdbx_seq_one_letter_code
_entity_poly.pdbx_strand_id
1 'polypeptide(L)'
;MSSINHAKRRQRRPVQTFSSAVPSSREEERLLALAIQNSKMDRSRTSSAAWVSVPSGPTFYPTVEEFEGNPLHYINKIRHIAEKYGICKIVPPKGWNPPFCKFQVYQQNRCMMVDTYPVMSSL
;
A
#
# COMPACT_ATOMS: atom_id res chain seq x y z
N MET A 1 -5.28 -42.83 -7.02
CA MET A 1 -4.98 -41.71 -7.94
C MET A 1 -6.01 -40.62 -7.71
N SER A 2 -5.70 -39.63 -6.87
CA SER A 2 -6.66 -38.59 -6.46
C SER A 2 -6.48 -37.37 -7.38
N SER A 3 -7.41 -37.13 -8.29
CA SER A 3 -7.35 -36.02 -9.23
C SER A 3 -7.59 -34.68 -8.54
N ILE A 4 -6.63 -33.78 -8.65
CA ILE A 4 -6.68 -32.41 -8.13
C ILE A 4 -7.64 -31.59 -8.99
N ASN A 5 -8.77 -31.17 -8.43
CA ASN A 5 -9.69 -30.24 -9.08
C ASN A 5 -9.02 -28.87 -9.25
N HIS A 6 -8.66 -28.52 -10.49
CA HIS A 6 -8.24 -27.17 -10.83
C HIS A 6 -9.41 -26.20 -10.66
N ALA A 7 -9.32 -25.30 -9.68
CA ALA A 7 -10.27 -24.21 -9.53
C ALA A 7 -10.27 -23.36 -10.81
N LYS A 8 -11.44 -23.22 -11.46
CA LYS A 8 -11.60 -22.38 -12.66
C LYS A 8 -11.14 -20.97 -12.35
N ARG A 9 -10.06 -20.54 -13.00
CA ARG A 9 -9.55 -19.17 -12.99
C ARG A 9 -10.71 -18.22 -13.27
N ARG A 10 -11.02 -17.31 -12.34
CA ARG A 10 -12.02 -16.26 -12.54
C ARG A 10 -11.61 -15.43 -13.76
N GLN A 11 -12.24 -15.69 -14.90
CA GLN A 11 -12.08 -14.86 -16.09
C GLN A 11 -12.69 -13.49 -15.79
N ARG A 12 -11.91 -12.42 -15.97
CA ARG A 12 -12.48 -11.07 -16.00
C ARG A 12 -13.47 -11.04 -17.15
N ARG A 13 -14.75 -10.79 -16.84
CA ARG A 13 -15.74 -10.53 -17.89
C ARG A 13 -15.22 -9.33 -18.70
N PRO A 14 -15.20 -9.40 -20.04
CA PRO A 14 -14.89 -8.24 -20.85
C PRO A 14 -15.79 -7.09 -20.40
N VAL A 15 -15.21 -5.90 -20.24
CA VAL A 15 -16.03 -4.69 -20.08
C VAL A 15 -16.94 -4.66 -21.30
N GLN A 16 -18.26 -4.64 -21.08
CA GLN A 16 -19.18 -4.32 -22.17
C GLN A 16 -18.80 -2.94 -22.65
N THR A 17 -18.06 -2.87 -23.75
CA THR A 17 -17.91 -1.66 -24.52
C THR A 17 -19.33 -1.31 -24.96
N PHE A 18 -19.86 -0.22 -24.43
CA PHE A 18 -21.17 0.29 -24.79
C PHE A 18 -21.27 0.32 -26.33
N SER A 19 -22.00 -0.64 -26.88
CA SER A 19 -22.18 -0.79 -28.32
C SER A 19 -23.18 0.26 -28.76
N SER A 20 -22.67 1.39 -29.23
CA SER A 20 -23.34 2.36 -30.13
C SER A 20 -24.87 2.35 -30.08
N ALA A 21 -25.46 2.70 -28.95
CA ALA A 21 -26.74 3.38 -29.01
C ALA A 21 -26.38 4.85 -29.16
N VAL A 22 -26.61 5.38 -30.36
CA VAL A 22 -26.86 6.81 -30.52
C VAL A 22 -27.84 7.19 -29.40
N PRO A 23 -27.57 8.19 -28.55
CA PRO A 23 -28.46 8.53 -27.44
C PRO A 23 -29.88 8.68 -28.00
N SER A 24 -30.79 7.85 -27.51
CA SER A 24 -32.15 7.70 -28.05
C SER A 24 -32.98 8.96 -27.80
N SER A 25 -32.52 9.80 -26.87
CA SER A 25 -33.14 11.06 -26.52
C SER A 25 -32.09 12.14 -26.20
N ARG A 26 -32.54 13.39 -26.30
CA ARG A 26 -31.79 14.58 -25.88
C ARG A 26 -31.38 14.55 -24.40
N GLU A 27 -32.09 13.81 -23.57
CA GLU A 27 -31.78 13.66 -22.14
C GLU A 27 -30.58 12.74 -21.92
N GLU A 28 -30.52 11.62 -22.64
CA GLU A 28 -29.37 10.70 -22.58
C GLU A 28 -28.09 11.35 -23.07
N GLU A 29 -28.16 12.17 -24.12
CA GLU A 29 -27.03 12.94 -24.63
C GLU A 29 -26.50 13.95 -23.59
N ARG A 30 -27.42 14.65 -22.91
CA ARG A 30 -27.07 15.58 -21.82
C ARG A 30 -26.43 14.86 -20.63
N LEU A 31 -26.97 13.72 -20.24
CA LEU A 31 -26.43 12.91 -19.13
C LEU A 31 -25.03 12.39 -19.47
N LEU A 32 -24.80 11.91 -20.69
CA LEU A 32 -23.49 11.46 -21.14
C LEU A 32 -22.48 12.61 -21.18
N ALA A 33 -22.89 13.78 -21.71
CA ALA A 33 -22.04 14.97 -21.72
C ALA A 33 -21.66 15.42 -20.31
N LEU A 34 -22.62 15.42 -19.37
CA LEU A 34 -22.40 15.74 -17.97
C LEU A 34 -21.45 14.75 -17.29
N ALA A 35 -21.61 13.45 -17.54
CA ALA A 35 -20.73 12.41 -17.00
C ALA A 35 -19.29 12.56 -17.50
N ILE A 36 -19.11 12.82 -18.81
CA ILE A 36 -17.79 13.07 -19.41
C ILE A 36 -17.17 14.34 -18.81
N GLN A 37 -17.95 15.40 -18.62
CA GLN A 37 -17.51 16.65 -18.02
C GLN A 37 -17.05 16.46 -16.56
N ASN A 38 -17.83 15.77 -15.73
CA ASN A 38 -17.48 15.48 -14.33
C ASN A 38 -16.21 14.61 -14.24
N SER A 39 -16.07 13.61 -15.10
CA SER A 39 -14.87 12.77 -15.15
C SER A 39 -13.61 13.55 -15.56
N LYS A 40 -13.74 14.52 -16.47
CA LYS A 40 -12.63 15.41 -16.85
C LYS A 40 -12.19 16.33 -15.71
N MET A 41 -13.11 16.78 -14.85
CA MET A 41 -12.76 17.59 -13.68
C MET A 41 -12.03 16.78 -12.60
N ASP A 42 -12.34 15.50 -12.42
CA ASP A 42 -11.70 14.64 -11.40
C ASP A 42 -10.24 14.29 -11.74
N ARG A 43 -9.91 14.24 -13.04
CA ARG A 43 -8.55 13.97 -13.53
C ARG A 43 -7.60 15.17 -13.41
N SER A 44 -8.14 16.38 -13.23
CA SER A 44 -7.38 17.64 -13.22
C SER A 44 -7.60 18.45 -11.93
N ARG A 45 -7.50 17.80 -10.76
CA ARG A 45 -7.27 18.51 -9.49
C ARG A 45 -5.86 19.12 -9.42
N THR A 46 -5.41 19.77 -10.50
CA THR A 46 -4.20 20.58 -10.58
C THR A 46 -4.53 22.08 -10.68
N SER A 47 -5.71 22.49 -10.24
CA SER A 47 -6.16 23.88 -10.31
C SER A 47 -6.48 24.40 -8.90
N SER A 48 -5.47 25.06 -8.31
CA SER A 48 -5.55 26.14 -7.31
C SER A 48 -6.41 25.96 -6.04
N ALA A 49 -7.09 24.84 -5.82
CA ALA A 49 -7.55 24.46 -4.49
C ALA A 49 -6.28 24.25 -3.66
N ALA A 50 -5.94 25.29 -2.90
CA ALA A 50 -4.78 25.35 -2.03
C ALA A 50 -4.50 23.97 -1.47
N TRP A 51 -3.27 23.49 -1.68
CA TRP A 51 -2.82 22.26 -1.04
C TRP A 51 -3.12 22.46 0.44
N VAL A 52 -4.15 21.80 0.95
CA VAL A 52 -4.52 21.95 2.34
C VAL A 52 -3.32 21.38 3.08
N SER A 53 -2.57 22.27 3.74
CA SER A 53 -1.35 21.91 4.44
C SER A 53 -1.73 20.98 5.58
N VAL A 54 -1.70 19.67 5.33
CA VAL A 54 -1.96 18.67 6.35
C VAL A 54 -0.83 18.74 7.36
N PRO A 55 -1.13 18.89 8.66
CA PRO A 55 -0.11 18.85 9.69
C PRO A 55 0.67 17.54 9.62
N SER A 56 2.00 17.62 9.67
CA SER A 56 2.84 16.42 9.66
C SER A 56 2.63 15.62 10.96
N GLY A 57 2.52 14.30 10.85
CA GLY A 57 2.49 13.41 12.00
C GLY A 57 3.85 13.30 12.70
N PRO A 58 3.89 12.80 13.95
CA PRO A 58 5.12 12.62 14.69
C PRO A 58 6.04 11.60 13.99
N THR A 59 7.35 11.86 14.04
CA THR A 59 8.39 10.97 13.53
C THR A 59 9.21 10.44 14.70
N PHE A 60 9.36 9.11 14.78
CA PHE A 60 10.10 8.42 15.83
C PHE A 60 11.37 7.76 15.27
N TYR A 61 12.41 7.76 16.10
CA TYR A 61 13.73 7.20 15.80
C TYR A 61 14.12 6.19 16.90
N PRO A 62 13.70 4.92 16.77
CA PRO A 62 14.07 3.87 17.71
C PRO A 62 15.57 3.61 17.75
N THR A 63 16.04 3.15 18.90
CA THR A 63 17.36 2.51 19.02
C THR A 63 17.37 1.13 18.34
N VAL A 64 18.56 0.58 18.10
CA VAL A 64 18.71 -0.75 17.49
C VAL A 64 17.98 -1.82 18.31
N GLU A 65 18.15 -1.81 19.64
CA GLU A 65 17.52 -2.77 20.56
C GLU A 65 15.99 -2.69 20.53
N GLU A 66 15.42 -1.48 20.51
CA GLU A 66 13.98 -1.27 20.42
C GLU A 66 13.39 -1.72 19.09
N PHE A 67 14.18 -1.62 18.01
CA PHE A 67 13.76 -1.94 16.66
C PHE A 67 13.86 -3.44 16.34
N GLU A 68 14.94 -4.09 16.77
CA GLU A 68 15.19 -5.52 16.54
C GLU A 68 14.44 -6.43 17.51
N GLY A 69 14.08 -5.93 18.71
CA GLY A 69 13.40 -6.70 19.74
C GLY A 69 11.93 -7.02 19.40
N ASN A 70 10.99 -6.43 20.14
CA ASN A 70 9.56 -6.64 19.94
C ASN A 70 8.89 -5.38 19.34
N PRO A 71 8.49 -5.41 18.06
CA PRO A 71 7.85 -4.26 17.41
C PRO A 71 6.56 -3.81 18.10
N LEU A 72 5.77 -4.74 18.64
CA LEU A 72 4.52 -4.40 19.35
C LEU A 72 4.82 -3.67 20.67
N HIS A 73 5.90 -4.02 21.34
CA HIS A 73 6.34 -3.33 22.55
C HIS A 73 6.69 -1.87 22.23
N TYR A 74 7.46 -1.64 21.15
CA TYR A 74 7.79 -0.29 20.71
C TYR A 74 6.54 0.52 20.28
N ILE A 75 5.61 -0.10 19.54
CA ILE A 75 4.34 0.55 19.14
C ILE A 75 3.53 0.94 20.38
N ASN A 76 3.43 0.07 21.38
CA ASN A 76 2.72 0.38 22.63
C ASN A 76 3.39 1.53 23.38
N LYS A 77 4.74 1.58 23.39
CA LYS A 77 5.50 2.69 23.98
C LYS A 77 5.15 4.03 23.32
N ILE A 78 5.07 4.10 21.99
CA ILE A 78 4.78 5.36 21.27
C ILE A 78 3.29 5.69 21.10
N ARG A 79 2.39 4.72 21.38
CA ARG A 79 0.93 4.83 21.13
C ARG A 79 0.32 6.10 21.71
N HIS A 80 0.61 6.41 22.97
CA HIS A 80 0.02 7.57 23.68
C HIS A 80 0.27 8.92 23.00
N ILE A 81 1.31 9.02 22.17
CA ILE A 81 1.63 10.21 21.36
C ILE A 81 1.02 10.07 19.97
N ALA A 82 1.24 8.93 19.32
CA ALA A 82 0.84 8.69 17.93
C ALA A 82 -0.68 8.63 17.72
N GLU A 83 -1.42 8.12 18.71
CA GLU A 83 -2.88 7.93 18.66
C GLU A 83 -3.62 9.24 18.42
N LYS A 84 -3.13 10.35 18.97
CA LYS A 84 -3.70 11.70 18.79
C LYS A 84 -3.68 12.16 17.32
N TYR A 85 -2.73 11.67 16.53
CA TYR A 85 -2.57 12.02 15.12
C TYR A 85 -3.18 10.98 14.18
N GLY A 86 -3.49 9.78 14.67
CA GLY A 86 -3.95 8.63 13.88
C GLY A 86 -2.87 7.96 13.01
N ILE A 87 -1.82 8.70 12.63
CA ILE A 87 -0.67 8.21 11.86
C ILE A 87 0.64 8.73 12.46
N CYS A 88 1.70 7.93 12.36
CA CYS A 88 3.06 8.35 12.68
C CYS A 88 4.07 7.72 11.71
N LYS A 89 5.27 8.30 11.65
CA LYS A 89 6.40 7.77 10.88
C LYS A 89 7.42 7.16 11.84
N ILE A 90 7.91 5.97 11.53
CA ILE A 90 9.03 5.35 12.25
C ILE A 90 10.19 5.26 11.27
N VAL A 91 11.31 5.89 11.59
CA VAL A 91 12.53 5.84 10.80
C VAL A 91 13.42 4.74 11.37
N PRO A 92 13.77 3.70 10.60
CA PRO A 92 14.61 2.63 11.10
C PRO A 92 15.99 3.17 11.51
N PRO A 93 16.68 2.52 12.47
CA PRO A 93 18.02 2.89 12.87
C PRO A 93 19.02 2.78 11.71
N LYS A 94 20.13 3.51 11.82
CA LYS A 94 21.19 3.52 10.80
C LYS A 94 21.74 2.09 10.60
N GLY A 95 21.93 1.68 9.35
CA GLY A 95 22.45 0.36 9.00
C GLY A 95 21.38 -0.70 8.73
N TRP A 96 20.12 -0.44 9.05
CA TRP A 96 19.03 -1.35 8.70
C TRP A 96 18.67 -1.23 7.21
N ASN A 97 18.92 -2.30 6.45
CA ASN A 97 18.68 -2.36 5.02
C ASN A 97 18.26 -3.78 4.61
N PRO A 98 16.98 -4.17 4.78
CA PRO A 98 16.54 -5.51 4.45
C PRO A 98 16.58 -5.74 2.92
N PRO A 99 16.90 -6.95 2.46
CA PRO A 99 16.86 -7.28 1.04
C PRO A 99 15.43 -7.12 0.51
N PHE A 100 15.28 -6.43 -0.61
CA PHE A 100 13.97 -6.24 -1.23
C PHE A 100 13.54 -7.54 -1.93
N CYS A 101 12.46 -8.17 -1.45
CA CYS A 101 11.97 -9.43 -2.00
C CYS A 101 11.22 -9.21 -3.32
N LYS A 102 11.93 -9.24 -4.46
CA LYS A 102 11.30 -9.41 -5.79
C LYS A 102 11.23 -10.90 -6.06
N PHE A 103 10.03 -11.47 -6.05
CA PHE A 103 9.66 -12.83 -6.44
C PHE A 103 10.76 -13.63 -7.19
N GLN A 104 11.68 -14.28 -6.48
CA GLN A 104 12.49 -15.39 -6.99
C GLN A 104 13.28 -16.14 -5.89
N VAL A 105 12.79 -16.32 -4.65
CA VAL A 105 13.35 -17.36 -3.75
C VAL A 105 12.28 -17.90 -2.81
N TYR A 106 11.25 -18.54 -3.36
CA TYR A 106 10.36 -19.43 -2.60
C TYR A 106 10.09 -20.67 -3.46
N GLN A 107 11.10 -21.50 -3.68
CA GLN A 107 10.85 -22.83 -4.27
C GLN A 107 11.63 -23.99 -3.65
N GLN A 108 12.55 -23.79 -2.71
CA GLN A 108 13.04 -24.96 -1.97
C GLN A 108 13.31 -24.59 -0.51
N ASN A 109 12.30 -24.87 0.30
CA ASN A 109 12.39 -25.20 1.71
C ASN A 109 13.14 -24.22 2.62
N ARG A 110 12.34 -23.57 3.48
CA ARG A 110 12.55 -23.26 4.90
C ARG A 110 12.49 -21.76 5.19
N CYS A 111 11.32 -21.32 5.65
CA CYS A 111 11.23 -20.20 6.59
C CYS A 111 11.98 -20.62 7.85
N MET A 112 13.30 -20.40 7.91
CA MET A 112 13.98 -20.24 9.18
C MET A 112 14.10 -18.75 9.41
N MET A 113 13.54 -18.29 10.51
CA MET A 113 14.07 -17.11 11.18
C MET A 113 15.56 -17.36 11.47
N VAL A 114 16.47 -16.91 10.61
CA VAL A 114 17.90 -16.74 10.93
C VAL A 114 18.52 -15.77 9.92
N ASP A 115 18.20 -14.49 10.03
CA ASP A 115 19.22 -13.48 9.73
C ASP A 115 19.76 -13.02 11.07
N THR A 116 20.54 -13.90 11.69
CA THR A 116 21.39 -13.59 12.83
C THR A 116 22.33 -12.48 12.38
N TYR A 117 22.17 -11.29 12.96
CA TYR A 117 23.15 -10.22 12.83
C TYR A 117 24.50 -10.74 13.34
N PRO A 118 25.58 -10.74 12.54
CA PRO A 118 26.89 -11.07 13.05
C PRO A 118 27.35 -9.92 13.93
N VAL A 119 27.24 -10.12 15.24
CA VAL A 119 27.93 -9.31 16.24
C VAL A 119 29.42 -9.46 15.98
N MET A 120 30.10 -8.32 15.81
CA MET A 120 31.55 -8.21 15.78
C MET A 120 32.16 -8.88 17.00
N SER A 121 32.86 -9.99 16.82
CA SER A 121 33.75 -10.56 17.84
C SER A 121 35.18 -10.20 17.47
N SER A 122 35.72 -9.21 18.20
CA SER A 122 37.14 -8.91 18.30
C SER A 122 37.88 -10.04 19.01
N LEU A 123 39.16 -10.19 18.62
CA LEU A 123 40.24 -11.08 19.10
C LEU A 123 40.34 -12.46 18.43
#